data_AF-A0A659SBW6-F1
#
_entry.id   AF-A0A659SBW6-F1
#
_cell.length_a   1.000
_cell.length_b   1.000
_cell.length_c   1.000
_cell.angle_alpha   90.00
_cell.angle_beta   90.00
_cell.angle_gamma   90.00
#
_symmetry.space_group_name_H-M   'P 1'
#
loop_
_entity.id
_entity.type
_entity.pdbx_description
1 polymer ?
#
loop_
_entity_poly.entity_id
_entity_poly.type
_entity_poly.pdbx_seq_one_letter_code
_entity_poly.pdbx_strand_id
1 'polypeptide(L)'
;YDLVLAIYGLDRGLDDCHSANNYNDVKAYTPAWGEQITGVPRRHIETIAREFAETAHKTHGRSMIILGAGVNHWYHMDMNYRGMINMLVFCGCVGQTGGGWAHYVGLEKLRPQTGWLPLAFALDWNRPPRQMNSTSFFYNHASQWRYEKLTAQELLSPLADPAKFSGHLIDFNVRAERMGWLPSAPQLNLNPLSVKASADKAGLSAADYTVQALKSGAIRFACEQPDSGHNHPRNLFVWRSTLLGSSGKGHEYLLKYLLGTDSGIQGEALGSSEGIKPEEVEW
;
A
#
# COMPACT_ATOMS: atom_id res chain seq x y z
N TYR A 1 3.06 20.76 15.87
CA TYR A 1 3.84 20.51 17.10
C TYR A 1 2.90 20.06 18.22
N ASP A 2 1.92 20.87 18.61
CA ASP A 2 1.03 20.58 19.75
C ASP A 2 0.26 19.26 19.62
N LEU A 3 -0.30 18.97 18.44
CA LEU A 3 -0.97 17.69 18.17
C LEU A 3 -0.05 16.48 18.38
N VAL A 4 1.25 16.60 18.10
CA VAL A 4 2.20 15.49 18.30
C VAL A 4 2.41 15.26 19.79
N LEU A 5 2.63 16.31 20.58
CA LEU A 5 2.77 16.17 22.03
C LEU A 5 1.50 15.60 22.69
N ALA A 6 0.32 16.02 22.23
CA ALA A 6 -0.95 15.48 22.69
C ALA A 6 -1.13 14.00 22.31
N ILE A 7 -0.79 13.60 21.08
CA ILE A 7 -0.84 12.18 20.65
C ILE A 7 0.09 11.31 21.49
N TYR A 8 1.27 11.80 21.88
CA TYR A 8 2.20 11.09 22.77
C TYR A 8 1.80 11.18 24.26
N GLY A 9 0.68 11.83 24.59
CA GLY A 9 0.16 11.91 25.96
C GLY A 9 1.06 12.68 26.92
N LEU A 10 1.72 13.74 26.48
CA LEU A 10 2.57 14.56 27.34
C LEU A 10 1.78 15.68 28.01
N ASP A 11 1.73 15.67 29.35
CA ASP A 11 1.14 16.77 30.11
C ASP A 11 1.96 18.05 29.94
N ARG A 12 1.26 19.16 29.78
CA ARG A 12 1.79 20.50 29.52
C ARG A 12 1.21 21.54 30.47
N GLY A 13 0.65 21.10 31.61
CA GLY A 13 -0.01 21.96 32.60
C GLY A 13 -1.41 22.40 32.16
N LEU A 14 -2.10 21.53 31.42
CA LEU A 14 -3.46 21.77 30.91
C LEU A 14 -4.51 20.87 31.57
N ASP A 15 -4.11 20.09 32.58
CA ASP A 15 -4.96 19.13 33.29
C ASP A 15 -5.65 18.11 32.35
N ASP A 16 -4.96 17.68 31.29
CA ASP A 16 -5.46 16.66 30.37
C ASP A 16 -5.45 15.27 31.03
N CYS A 17 -6.63 14.73 31.32
CA CYS A 17 -6.78 13.43 31.97
C CYS A 17 -6.28 12.24 31.11
N HIS A 18 -6.02 12.43 29.82
CA HIS A 18 -5.43 11.42 28.93
C HIS A 18 -3.90 11.51 28.85
N SER A 19 -3.32 12.60 29.30
CA SER A 19 -1.87 12.76 29.39
C SER A 19 -1.29 12.03 30.61
N ALA A 20 0.00 11.70 30.54
CA ALA A 20 0.75 11.04 31.59
C ALA A 20 1.53 12.06 32.44
N ASN A 21 1.49 11.89 33.76
CA ASN A 21 2.30 12.69 34.69
C ASN A 21 3.71 12.10 34.86
N ASN A 22 3.86 10.80 34.64
CA ASN A 22 5.13 10.09 34.73
C ASN A 22 5.12 8.80 33.87
N TYR A 23 6.30 8.18 33.72
CA TYR A 23 6.46 6.98 32.89
C TYR A 23 5.75 5.71 33.39
N ASN A 24 5.35 5.67 34.67
CA ASN A 24 4.64 4.53 35.27
C ASN A 24 3.12 4.60 35.07
N ASP A 25 2.59 5.75 34.65
CA ASP A 25 1.17 5.90 34.37
C ASP A 25 0.80 5.08 33.13
N VAL A 26 -0.23 4.23 33.21
CA VAL A 26 -0.72 3.48 32.06
C VAL A 26 -1.60 4.40 31.21
N LYS A 27 -0.95 5.25 30.41
CA LYS A 27 -1.55 6.11 29.37
C LYS A 27 -0.98 5.75 28.00
N ALA A 28 -1.70 6.09 26.94
CA ALA A 28 -1.30 5.76 25.57
C ALA A 28 0.16 6.17 25.32
N TYR A 29 0.96 5.21 24.83
CA TYR A 29 2.38 5.39 24.44
C TYR A 29 3.39 5.69 25.55
N THR A 30 3.02 5.57 26.83
CA THR A 30 3.98 5.60 27.95
C THR A 30 4.86 4.35 28.01
N PRO A 31 6.02 4.37 28.70
CA PRO A 31 6.80 3.16 28.95
C PRO A 31 6.02 2.05 29.68
N ALA A 32 5.19 2.38 30.67
CA ALA A 32 4.33 1.40 31.34
C ALA A 32 3.28 0.78 30.40
N TRP A 33 2.68 1.58 29.51
CA TRP A 33 1.80 1.05 28.46
C TRP A 33 2.57 0.17 27.47
N GLY A 34 3.76 0.60 27.04
CA GLY A 34 4.61 -0.15 26.12
C GLY A 34 5.04 -1.51 26.67
N GLU A 35 5.32 -1.59 27.98
CA GLU A 35 5.60 -2.85 28.69
C GLU A 35 4.42 -3.83 28.61
N GLN A 36 3.18 -3.35 28.77
CA GLN A 36 2.00 -4.21 28.66
C GLN A 36 1.77 -4.73 27.24
N ILE A 37 1.99 -3.88 26.22
CA ILE A 37 1.73 -4.24 24.82
C ILE A 37 2.82 -5.15 24.24
N THR A 38 4.09 -4.87 24.57
CA THR A 38 5.25 -5.51 23.92
C THR A 38 5.92 -6.58 24.77
N GLY A 39 5.68 -6.59 26.09
CA GLY A 39 6.41 -7.42 27.05
C GLY A 39 7.84 -6.94 27.36
N VAL A 40 8.32 -5.86 26.72
CA VAL A 40 9.65 -5.29 27.01
C VAL A 40 9.60 -4.50 28.32
N PRO A 41 10.45 -4.79 29.32
CA PRO A 41 10.43 -4.06 30.58
C PRO A 41 10.62 -2.55 30.38
N ARG A 42 9.76 -1.72 30.99
CA ARG A 42 9.71 -0.26 30.83
C ARG A 42 11.06 0.41 31.08
N ARG A 43 11.83 -0.12 32.04
CA ARG A 43 13.18 0.36 32.35
C ARG A 43 14.12 0.33 31.14
N HIS A 44 13.97 -0.67 30.25
CA HIS A 44 14.77 -0.76 29.04
C HIS A 44 14.29 0.22 27.99
N ILE A 45 12.96 0.41 27.84
CA ILE A 45 12.39 1.43 26.96
C ILE A 45 12.93 2.81 27.35
N GLU A 46 12.86 3.16 28.64
CA GLU A 46 13.33 4.44 29.17
C GLU A 46 14.85 4.63 28.99
N THR A 47 15.64 3.63 29.36
CA THR A 47 17.11 3.70 29.31
C THR A 47 17.58 3.89 27.87
N ILE A 48 17.12 3.04 26.95
CA ILE A 48 17.55 3.08 25.56
C ILE A 48 17.06 4.35 24.87
N ALA A 49 15.82 4.80 25.12
CA ALA A 49 15.32 6.06 24.56
C ALA A 49 16.18 7.26 24.99
N ARG A 50 16.58 7.31 26.27
CA ARG A 50 17.41 8.39 26.82
C ARG A 50 18.83 8.34 26.26
N GLU A 51 19.47 7.17 26.24
CA GLU A 51 20.82 7.00 25.70
C GLU A 51 20.89 7.31 24.20
N PHE A 52 19.86 6.92 23.44
CA PHE A 52 19.75 7.22 22.02
C PHE A 52 19.67 8.72 21.75
N ALA A 53 18.79 9.42 22.49
CA ALA A 53 18.61 10.86 22.37
C ALA A 53 19.84 11.65 22.85
N GLU A 54 20.45 11.23 23.96
CA GLU A 54 21.66 11.83 24.52
C GLU A 54 22.84 11.71 23.55
N THR A 55 22.99 10.56 22.91
CA THR A 55 24.01 10.36 21.87
C THR A 55 23.78 11.30 20.70
N ALA A 56 22.53 11.40 20.21
CA ALA A 56 22.19 12.31 19.13
C ALA A 56 22.45 13.77 19.51
N HIS A 57 22.09 14.18 20.72
CA HIS A 57 22.34 15.53 21.23
C HIS A 57 23.85 15.85 21.25
N LYS A 58 24.67 14.99 21.86
CA LYS A 58 26.13 15.16 21.95
C LYS A 58 26.81 15.20 20.60
N THR A 59 26.28 14.49 19.63
CA THR A 59 26.94 14.25 18.35
C THR A 59 26.33 15.01 17.18
N HIS A 60 25.31 15.84 17.44
CA HIS A 60 24.53 16.54 16.42
C HIS A 60 23.88 15.58 15.42
N GLY A 61 23.16 14.58 15.94
CA GLY A 61 22.30 13.68 15.18
C GLY A 61 22.93 12.34 14.78
N ARG A 62 24.07 11.92 15.34
CA ARG A 62 24.72 10.63 14.99
C ARG A 62 24.18 9.43 15.77
N SER A 63 22.85 9.29 15.78
CA SER A 63 22.14 8.09 16.19
C SER A 63 21.35 7.54 15.00
N MET A 64 21.41 6.23 14.77
CA MET A 64 20.84 5.59 13.58
C MET A 64 19.97 4.39 13.97
N ILE A 65 18.90 4.16 13.21
CA ILE A 65 18.10 2.94 13.31
C ILE A 65 18.23 2.18 11.99
N ILE A 66 18.80 0.97 12.06
CA ILE A 66 18.87 0.02 10.96
C ILE A 66 17.65 -0.90 11.06
N LEU A 67 16.84 -0.96 10.00
CA LEU A 67 15.58 -1.69 9.97
C LEU A 67 15.38 -2.42 8.64
N GLY A 68 14.50 -3.43 8.63
CA GLY A 68 14.21 -4.22 7.44
C GLY A 68 12.84 -4.89 7.47
N ALA A 69 12.73 -6.03 6.79
CA ALA A 69 11.46 -6.74 6.58
C ALA A 69 10.72 -7.15 7.87
N GLY A 70 11.44 -7.40 8.98
CA GLY A 70 10.84 -7.82 10.25
C GLY A 70 9.81 -6.83 10.82
N VAL A 71 9.91 -5.56 10.44
CA VAL A 71 8.96 -4.50 10.81
C VAL A 71 8.17 -3.97 9.60
N ASN A 72 8.66 -4.21 8.37
CA ASN A 72 8.03 -3.75 7.12
C ASN A 72 7.00 -4.70 6.52
N HIS A 73 7.04 -5.99 6.85
CA HIS A 73 6.15 -7.01 6.27
C HIS A 73 4.88 -7.25 7.12
N TRP A 74 4.55 -6.30 8.00
CA TRP A 74 3.29 -6.27 8.74
C TRP A 74 2.25 -5.44 7.98
N TYR A 75 0.97 -5.73 8.17
CA TYR A 75 -0.11 -4.94 7.58
C TYR A 75 -0.02 -3.46 7.99
N HIS A 76 0.24 -3.20 9.27
CA HIS A 76 0.49 -1.85 9.83
C HIS A 76 1.98 -1.47 9.83
N MET A 77 2.72 -1.80 8.76
CA MET A 77 4.14 -1.46 8.64
C MET A 77 4.41 0.04 8.74
N ASP A 78 3.46 0.87 8.31
CA ASP A 78 3.56 2.31 8.33
C ASP A 78 3.62 2.85 9.76
N MET A 79 2.89 2.24 10.69
CA MET A 79 2.96 2.58 12.11
C MET A 79 4.32 2.23 12.70
N ASN A 80 4.87 1.05 12.38
CA ASN A 80 6.23 0.68 12.79
C ASN A 80 7.26 1.70 12.28
N TYR A 81 7.18 2.05 10.99
CA TYR A 81 8.11 2.97 10.34
C TYR A 81 7.99 4.37 10.94
N ARG A 82 6.77 4.90 11.06
CA ARG A 82 6.53 6.24 11.60
C ARG A 82 6.99 6.37 13.06
N GLY A 83 6.85 5.32 13.87
CA GLY A 83 7.41 5.30 15.23
C GLY A 83 8.92 5.52 15.24
N MET A 84 9.67 4.71 14.48
CA MET A 84 11.13 4.83 14.36
C MET A 84 11.56 6.14 13.69
N ILE A 85 10.84 6.59 12.65
CA ILE A 85 11.10 7.85 11.96
C ILE A 85 10.91 9.04 12.92
N ASN A 86 9.84 9.06 13.73
CA ASN A 86 9.62 10.11 14.71
C ASN A 86 10.77 10.21 15.71
N MET A 87 11.28 9.08 16.23
CA MET A 87 12.44 9.08 17.13
C MET A 87 13.65 9.78 16.48
N LEU A 88 13.95 9.46 15.22
CA LEU A 88 15.06 10.04 14.48
C LEU A 88 14.86 11.52 14.16
N VAL A 89 13.63 11.93 13.82
CA VAL A 89 13.28 13.32 13.54
C VAL A 89 13.36 14.16 14.81
N PHE A 90 12.83 13.67 15.94
CA PHE A 90 12.90 14.35 17.23
C PHE A 90 14.35 14.55 17.71
N CYS A 91 15.24 13.63 17.35
CA CYS A 91 16.66 13.69 17.70
C CYS A 91 17.53 14.39 16.63
N GLY A 92 16.94 14.92 15.55
CA GLY A 92 17.69 15.60 14.48
C GLY A 92 18.66 14.69 13.70
N CYS A 93 18.39 13.39 13.62
CA CYS A 93 19.32 12.42 13.05
C CYS A 93 19.24 12.29 11.52
N VAL A 94 18.08 12.57 10.93
CA VAL A 94 17.87 12.41 9.48
C VAL A 94 18.67 13.47 8.72
N GLY A 95 19.54 13.03 7.80
CA GLY A 95 20.40 13.90 6.99
C GLY A 95 21.81 14.10 7.56
N GLN A 96 22.14 13.55 8.73
CA GLN A 96 23.46 13.63 9.33
C GLN A 96 24.30 12.38 9.04
N THR A 97 25.58 12.56 8.74
CA THR A 97 26.50 11.42 8.56
C THR A 97 26.67 10.66 9.87
N GLY A 98 26.38 9.35 9.85
CA GLY A 98 26.38 8.50 11.04
C GLY A 98 25.04 8.47 11.78
N GLY A 99 24.00 9.14 11.25
CA GLY A 99 22.65 9.14 11.81
C GLY A 99 21.56 8.82 10.79
N GLY A 100 20.34 8.61 11.27
CA GLY A 100 19.14 8.60 10.45
C GLY A 100 18.47 7.25 10.26
N TRP A 101 17.58 7.20 9.27
CA TRP A 101 16.75 6.04 8.93
C TRP A 101 17.48 5.19 7.90
N ALA A 102 17.87 3.99 8.29
CA ALA A 102 18.68 3.09 7.47
C ALA A 102 17.89 1.81 7.14
N HIS A 103 16.96 1.95 6.19
CA HIS A 103 16.13 0.85 5.71
C HIS A 103 16.86 -0.03 4.69
N TYR A 104 16.86 -1.34 4.94
CA TYR A 104 17.41 -2.33 4.05
C TYR A 104 16.44 -3.49 3.83
N VAL A 105 16.10 -3.72 2.55
CA VAL A 105 15.25 -4.83 2.08
C VAL A 105 15.91 -5.47 0.86
N GLY A 106 15.28 -5.42 -0.32
CA GLY A 106 15.90 -5.79 -1.58
C GLY A 106 16.87 -4.74 -2.13
N LEU A 107 17.56 -5.10 -3.21
CA LEU A 107 18.48 -4.23 -3.93
C LEU A 107 17.72 -3.26 -4.86
N GLU A 108 17.04 -2.26 -4.28
CA GLU A 108 16.21 -1.30 -5.05
C GLU A 108 17.04 -0.19 -5.72
N LYS A 109 18.17 0.21 -5.11
CA LYS A 109 18.96 1.36 -5.54
C LYS A 109 19.79 1.08 -6.81
N LEU A 110 19.15 1.16 -7.97
CA LEU A 110 19.82 1.24 -9.26
C LEU A 110 20.45 2.62 -9.42
N ARG A 111 21.76 2.72 -9.16
CA ARG A 111 22.49 4.00 -9.13
C ARG A 111 22.35 4.83 -10.42
N PRO A 112 22.57 4.29 -11.64
CA PRO A 112 22.42 5.06 -12.88
C PRO A 112 20.96 5.14 -13.36
N GLN A 113 20.04 5.55 -12.48
CA GLN A 113 18.59 5.50 -12.70
C GLN A 113 18.16 6.17 -14.02
N THR A 114 18.62 7.38 -14.29
CA THR A 114 18.21 8.17 -15.47
C THR A 114 18.81 7.68 -16.78
N GLY A 115 19.92 6.93 -16.73
CA GLY A 115 20.47 6.26 -17.92
C GLY A 115 19.76 4.95 -18.23
N TRP A 116 19.38 4.20 -17.19
CA TRP A 116 18.66 2.93 -17.33
C TRP A 116 17.19 3.10 -17.70
N LEU A 117 16.49 4.09 -17.12
CA LEU A 117 15.05 4.29 -17.31
C LEU A 117 14.63 4.40 -18.79
N PRO A 118 15.27 5.23 -19.65
CA PRO A 118 14.89 5.31 -21.05
C PRO A 118 15.15 4.01 -21.80
N LEU A 119 16.27 3.31 -21.52
CA LEU A 119 16.60 2.03 -22.12
C LEU A 119 15.56 0.95 -21.76
N ALA A 120 15.21 0.84 -20.48
CA ALA A 120 14.34 -0.22 -19.98
C ALA A 120 12.89 -0.09 -20.45
N PHE A 121 12.41 1.15 -20.63
CA PHE A 121 11.03 1.43 -20.98
C PHE A 121 10.87 2.06 -22.38
N ALA A 122 11.93 1.99 -23.20
CA ALA A 122 11.99 2.54 -24.56
C ALA A 122 11.54 4.02 -24.67
N LEU A 123 11.90 4.83 -23.66
CA LEU A 123 11.46 6.24 -23.57
C LEU A 123 12.18 7.17 -24.55
N ASP A 124 13.25 6.67 -25.16
CA ASP A 124 13.93 7.26 -26.31
C ASP A 124 13.12 7.11 -27.60
N TRP A 125 12.21 6.13 -27.69
CA TRP A 125 11.32 5.92 -28.84
C TRP A 125 9.88 6.39 -28.62
N ASN A 126 9.28 6.06 -27.46
CA ASN A 126 7.87 6.35 -27.18
C ASN A 126 7.64 6.67 -25.70
N ARG A 127 6.70 7.57 -25.42
CA ARG A 127 6.34 7.98 -24.06
C ARG A 127 4.82 8.18 -23.95
N PRO A 128 4.18 7.83 -22.82
CA PRO A 128 4.70 7.11 -21.64
C PRO A 128 4.66 5.56 -21.80
N PRO A 129 5.38 4.80 -20.94
CA PRO A 129 5.20 3.34 -20.86
C PRO A 129 3.95 2.99 -20.02
N ARG A 130 3.60 1.71 -19.97
CA ARG A 130 2.52 1.18 -19.10
C ARG A 130 3.08 0.50 -17.86
N GLN A 131 3.35 1.28 -16.82
CA GLN A 131 3.73 0.75 -15.52
C GLN A 131 2.48 0.33 -14.72
N MET A 132 2.61 -0.68 -13.86
CA MET A 132 1.54 -1.20 -13.02
C MET A 132 2.07 -1.60 -11.65
N ASN A 133 1.32 -1.33 -10.58
CA ASN A 133 1.64 -1.81 -9.24
C ASN A 133 1.15 -3.26 -9.06
N SER A 134 2.08 -4.20 -8.86
CA SER A 134 1.77 -5.62 -8.96
C SER A 134 0.85 -6.16 -7.86
N THR A 135 0.79 -5.54 -6.68
CA THR A 135 -0.10 -5.97 -5.60
C THR A 135 -1.57 -5.93 -6.05
N SER A 136 -2.04 -4.80 -6.58
CA SER A 136 -3.41 -4.67 -7.10
C SER A 136 -3.63 -5.56 -8.31
N PHE A 137 -2.63 -5.68 -9.19
CA PHE A 137 -2.70 -6.54 -10.37
C PHE A 137 -2.96 -8.01 -10.00
N PHE A 138 -2.18 -8.59 -9.08
CA PHE A 138 -2.36 -9.98 -8.68
C PHE A 138 -3.55 -10.18 -7.74
N TYR A 139 -3.86 -9.20 -6.89
CA TYR A 139 -5.08 -9.26 -6.07
C TYR A 139 -6.32 -9.40 -6.95
N ASN A 140 -6.38 -8.65 -8.06
CA ASN A 140 -7.42 -8.74 -9.08
C ASN A 140 -7.35 -10.05 -9.90
N HIS A 141 -6.27 -10.26 -10.66
CA HIS A 141 -6.22 -11.31 -11.70
C HIS A 141 -5.96 -12.72 -11.17
N ALA A 142 -5.40 -12.87 -9.96
CA ALA A 142 -5.41 -14.14 -9.26
C ALA A 142 -6.68 -14.32 -8.40
N SER A 143 -7.64 -13.40 -8.52
CA SER A 143 -8.95 -13.43 -7.86
C SER A 143 -8.90 -13.62 -6.35
N GLN A 144 -7.83 -13.17 -5.70
CA GLN A 144 -7.66 -13.25 -4.24
C GLN A 144 -8.73 -12.42 -3.52
N TRP A 145 -9.16 -11.33 -4.14
CA TRP A 145 -10.26 -10.50 -3.66
C TRP A 145 -11.57 -11.26 -3.44
N ARG A 146 -11.81 -12.36 -4.17
CA ARG A 146 -13.01 -13.19 -4.00
C ARG A 146 -13.06 -13.91 -2.65
N TYR A 147 -11.96 -13.89 -1.90
CA TYR A 147 -11.77 -14.59 -0.63
C TYR A 147 -11.41 -13.63 0.52
N GLU A 148 -11.59 -12.33 0.31
CA GLU A 148 -11.24 -11.31 1.28
C GLU A 148 -12.06 -11.48 2.56
N LYS A 149 -11.40 -11.24 3.69
CA LYS A 149 -12.03 -11.28 5.02
C LYS A 149 -11.93 -9.95 5.74
N LEU A 150 -10.96 -9.12 5.36
CA LEU A 150 -10.77 -7.81 5.97
C LEU A 150 -11.68 -6.79 5.29
N THR A 151 -12.50 -6.10 6.09
CA THR A 151 -13.34 -5.03 5.59
C THR A 151 -12.66 -3.67 5.77
N ALA A 152 -13.00 -2.70 4.91
CA ALA A 152 -12.50 -1.33 5.07
C ALA A 152 -13.00 -0.71 6.38
N GLN A 153 -14.21 -1.09 6.81
CA GLN A 153 -14.91 -0.56 7.96
C GLN A 153 -14.19 -0.87 9.28
N GLU A 154 -13.60 -2.06 9.39
CA GLU A 154 -12.77 -2.45 10.55
C GLU A 154 -11.46 -1.66 10.67
N LEU A 155 -11.05 -0.95 9.62
CA LEU A 155 -9.81 -0.17 9.56
C LEU A 155 -10.02 1.33 9.76
N LEU A 156 -11.27 1.79 9.74
CA LEU A 156 -11.58 3.21 9.83
C LEU A 156 -11.27 3.77 11.22
N SER A 157 -10.90 5.04 11.26
CA SER A 157 -10.88 5.80 12.51
C SER A 157 -12.29 5.80 13.13
N PRO A 158 -12.43 5.70 14.46
CA PRO A 158 -13.74 5.80 15.12
C PRO A 158 -14.40 7.18 14.95
N LEU A 159 -13.67 8.17 14.44
CA LEU A 159 -14.19 9.51 14.14
C LEU A 159 -14.63 9.68 12.68
N ALA A 160 -14.37 8.68 11.83
CA ALA A 160 -14.80 8.72 10.44
C ALA A 160 -16.28 8.35 10.31
N ASP A 161 -16.95 8.92 9.32
CA ASP A 161 -18.31 8.52 8.94
C ASP A 161 -18.23 7.25 8.07
N PRO A 162 -18.62 6.07 8.59
CA PRO A 162 -18.48 4.81 7.86
C PRO A 162 -19.34 4.75 6.59
N ALA A 163 -20.42 5.55 6.51
CA ALA A 163 -21.28 5.58 5.34
C ALA A 163 -20.59 6.14 4.09
N LYS A 164 -19.48 6.90 4.26
CA LYS A 164 -18.68 7.43 3.14
C LYS A 164 -17.68 6.43 2.57
N PHE A 165 -17.51 5.28 3.24
CA PHE A 165 -16.47 4.31 2.95
C PHE A 165 -17.07 2.89 2.89
N SER A 166 -18.11 2.71 2.07
CA SER A 166 -18.73 1.41 1.76
C SER A 166 -17.93 0.61 0.72
N GLY A 167 -18.32 -0.65 0.53
CA GLY A 167 -17.75 -1.52 -0.49
C GLY A 167 -16.57 -2.38 0.00
N HIS A 168 -16.16 -3.26 -0.90
CA HIS A 168 -15.06 -4.20 -0.76
C HIS A 168 -13.69 -3.50 -0.91
N LEU A 169 -12.59 -4.07 -0.41
CA LEU A 169 -11.25 -3.47 -0.58
C LEU A 169 -10.87 -3.27 -2.05
N ILE A 170 -11.34 -4.14 -2.95
CA ILE A 170 -11.15 -3.98 -4.40
C ILE A 170 -11.88 -2.74 -4.96
N ASP A 171 -13.00 -2.33 -4.38
CA ASP A 171 -13.76 -1.16 -4.83
C ASP A 171 -12.97 0.12 -4.62
N PHE A 172 -12.23 0.21 -3.51
CA PHE A 172 -11.29 1.30 -3.26
C PHE A 172 -10.16 1.34 -4.30
N ASN A 173 -9.72 0.18 -4.80
CA ASN A 173 -8.74 0.12 -5.88
C ASN A 173 -9.32 0.61 -7.21
N VAL A 174 -10.53 0.16 -7.58
CA VAL A 174 -11.22 0.63 -8.81
C VAL A 174 -11.49 2.14 -8.75
N ARG A 175 -11.92 2.65 -7.59
CA ARG A 175 -12.07 4.09 -7.32
C ARG A 175 -10.75 4.83 -7.51
N ALA A 176 -9.65 4.34 -6.95
CA ALA A 176 -8.34 4.93 -7.10
C ALA A 176 -7.83 4.93 -8.55
N GLU A 177 -8.07 3.85 -9.29
CA GLU A 177 -7.71 3.71 -10.71
C GLU A 177 -8.42 4.76 -11.57
N ARG A 178 -9.76 4.86 -11.47
CA ARG A 178 -10.52 5.83 -12.28
C ARG A 178 -10.28 7.29 -11.92
N MET A 179 -9.81 7.56 -10.70
CA MET A 179 -9.39 8.89 -10.24
C MET A 179 -7.94 9.24 -10.65
N GLY A 180 -7.22 8.32 -11.29
CA GLY A 180 -5.82 8.51 -11.70
C GLY A 180 -4.82 8.44 -10.54
N TRP A 181 -5.21 7.88 -9.40
CA TRP A 181 -4.33 7.69 -8.24
C TRP A 181 -3.43 6.46 -8.39
N LEU A 182 -3.95 5.41 -9.03
CA LEU A 182 -3.23 4.17 -9.33
C LEU A 182 -3.32 3.85 -10.84
N PRO A 183 -2.32 3.14 -11.40
CA PRO A 183 -2.40 2.63 -12.77
C PRO A 183 -3.36 1.42 -12.87
N SER A 184 -3.78 1.13 -14.09
CA SER A 184 -4.63 -0.03 -14.44
C SER A 184 -3.93 -0.95 -15.45
N ALA A 185 -4.10 -2.26 -15.31
CA ALA A 185 -3.65 -3.23 -16.32
C ALA A 185 -4.50 -4.52 -16.28
N PRO A 186 -5.24 -4.85 -17.36
CA PRO A 186 -5.53 -4.01 -18.52
C PRO A 186 -6.19 -2.67 -18.16
N GLN A 187 -6.12 -1.67 -19.05
CA GLN A 187 -6.61 -0.31 -18.75
C GLN A 187 -8.11 -0.16 -19.03
N LEU A 188 -8.52 -0.46 -20.26
CA LEU A 188 -9.88 -0.29 -20.74
C LEU A 188 -10.48 -1.65 -21.10
N ASN A 189 -11.80 -1.76 -21.06
CA ASN A 189 -12.55 -2.96 -21.42
C ASN A 189 -12.60 -3.26 -22.94
N LEU A 190 -11.67 -2.69 -23.71
CA LEU A 190 -11.54 -2.88 -25.15
C LEU A 190 -10.08 -2.82 -25.56
N ASN A 191 -9.79 -3.21 -26.81
CA ASN A 191 -8.45 -3.06 -27.37
C ASN A 191 -8.12 -1.57 -27.54
N PRO A 192 -7.16 -0.99 -26.80
CA PRO A 192 -6.90 0.45 -26.82
C PRO A 192 -6.42 0.95 -28.20
N LEU A 193 -5.96 0.08 -29.09
CA LEU A 193 -5.56 0.44 -30.45
C LEU A 193 -6.76 0.77 -31.36
N SER A 194 -7.98 0.33 -31.03
CA SER A 194 -9.17 0.62 -31.83
C SER A 194 -9.75 2.02 -31.57
N VAL A 195 -9.38 2.67 -30.45
CA VAL A 195 -9.94 3.95 -30.01
C VAL A 195 -9.78 5.04 -31.05
N LYS A 196 -8.62 5.12 -31.71
CA LYS A 196 -8.35 6.14 -32.74
C LYS A 196 -9.33 6.04 -33.91
N ALA A 197 -9.61 4.83 -34.39
CA ALA A 197 -10.53 4.62 -35.50
C ALA A 197 -11.98 4.98 -35.12
N SER A 198 -12.39 4.71 -33.88
CA SER A 198 -13.71 5.10 -33.39
C SER A 198 -13.84 6.61 -33.21
N ALA A 199 -12.79 7.28 -32.70
CA ALA A 199 -12.73 8.72 -32.55
C ALA A 199 -12.82 9.44 -33.92
N ASP A 200 -12.10 8.94 -34.93
CA ASP A 200 -12.14 9.49 -36.28
C ASP A 200 -13.54 9.42 -36.91
N LYS A 201 -14.25 8.29 -36.73
CA LYS A 201 -15.64 8.13 -37.19
C LYS A 201 -16.60 9.10 -36.49
N ALA A 202 -16.32 9.46 -35.24
CA ALA A 202 -17.11 10.41 -34.47
C ALA A 202 -16.71 11.88 -34.74
N GLY A 203 -15.67 12.14 -35.55
CA GLY A 203 -15.15 13.49 -35.78
C GLY A 203 -14.53 14.14 -34.53
N LEU A 204 -14.01 13.33 -33.60
CA LEU A 204 -13.43 13.78 -32.32
C LEU A 204 -11.93 13.43 -32.24
N SER A 205 -11.20 14.12 -31.36
CA SER A 205 -9.87 13.66 -30.97
C SER A 205 -9.97 12.36 -30.17
N ALA A 206 -8.91 11.53 -30.17
CA ALA A 206 -8.90 10.29 -29.39
C ALA A 206 -9.09 10.54 -27.89
N ALA A 207 -8.56 11.66 -27.37
CA ALA A 207 -8.71 12.04 -25.97
C ALA A 207 -10.17 12.41 -25.66
N ASP A 208 -10.78 13.29 -26.46
CA ASP A 208 -12.16 13.74 -26.24
C ASP A 208 -13.15 12.59 -26.38
N TYR A 209 -12.97 11.75 -27.41
CA TYR A 209 -13.78 10.55 -27.59
C TYR A 209 -13.68 9.63 -26.38
N THR A 210 -12.46 9.37 -25.87
CA THR A 210 -12.27 8.49 -24.70
C THR A 210 -12.94 9.06 -23.46
N VAL A 211 -12.77 10.35 -23.18
CA VAL A 211 -13.40 10.99 -22.02
C VAL A 211 -14.92 10.97 -22.12
N GLN A 212 -15.49 11.27 -23.30
CA GLN A 212 -16.93 11.21 -23.51
C GLN A 212 -17.44 9.77 -23.36
N ALA A 213 -16.75 8.79 -23.94
CA ALA A 213 -17.13 7.40 -23.87
C ALA A 213 -17.06 6.85 -22.43
N LEU A 214 -16.03 7.21 -21.66
CA LEU A 214 -15.94 6.88 -20.22
C LEU A 214 -17.10 7.48 -19.42
N LYS A 215 -17.43 8.76 -19.64
CA LYS A 215 -18.56 9.42 -18.95
C LYS A 215 -19.91 8.79 -19.28
N SER A 216 -20.08 8.33 -20.53
CA SER A 216 -21.31 7.69 -21.00
C SER A 216 -21.42 6.20 -20.62
N GLY A 217 -20.32 5.57 -20.19
CA GLY A 217 -20.23 4.12 -19.96
C GLY A 217 -19.99 3.27 -21.21
N ALA A 218 -19.88 3.88 -22.41
CA ALA A 218 -19.56 3.16 -23.65
C ALA A 218 -18.15 2.54 -23.65
N ILE A 219 -17.21 3.17 -22.93
CA ILE A 219 -15.92 2.58 -22.54
C ILE A 219 -15.91 2.52 -21.02
N ARG A 220 -15.39 1.43 -20.45
CA ARG A 220 -15.24 1.24 -19.00
C ARG A 220 -13.81 0.90 -18.66
N PHE A 221 -13.44 1.07 -17.39
CA PHE A 221 -12.16 0.53 -16.91
C PHE A 221 -12.23 -1.00 -16.88
N ALA A 222 -11.14 -1.65 -17.28
CA ALA A 222 -11.13 -3.12 -17.35
C ALA A 222 -11.31 -3.78 -15.98
N CYS A 223 -10.85 -3.10 -14.92
CA CYS A 223 -10.94 -3.57 -13.53
C CYS A 223 -12.37 -3.63 -12.97
N GLU A 224 -13.34 -2.99 -13.61
CA GLU A 224 -14.77 -3.13 -13.25
C GLU A 224 -15.35 -4.49 -13.67
N GLN A 225 -14.73 -5.15 -14.66
CA GLN A 225 -15.20 -6.43 -15.24
C GLN A 225 -14.03 -7.40 -15.49
N PRO A 226 -13.23 -7.76 -14.48
CA PRO A 226 -12.01 -8.54 -14.67
C PRO A 226 -12.28 -9.94 -15.25
N ASP A 227 -13.45 -10.51 -14.94
CA ASP A 227 -13.85 -11.87 -15.33
C ASP A 227 -14.62 -11.91 -16.68
N SER A 228 -14.75 -10.80 -17.41
CA SER A 228 -15.49 -10.67 -18.69
C SER A 228 -14.91 -11.47 -19.88
N GLY A 229 -13.89 -12.29 -19.65
CA GLY A 229 -13.16 -13.02 -20.70
C GLY A 229 -12.20 -12.19 -21.55
N HIS A 230 -12.28 -10.85 -21.48
CA HIS A 230 -11.45 -9.94 -22.29
C HIS A 230 -10.48 -9.09 -21.44
N ASN A 231 -10.73 -8.98 -20.13
CA ASN A 231 -10.05 -8.04 -19.24
C ASN A 231 -8.96 -8.66 -18.35
N HIS A 232 -8.47 -9.86 -18.69
CA HIS A 232 -7.38 -10.53 -17.98
C HIS A 232 -6.10 -10.58 -18.82
N PRO A 233 -4.91 -10.59 -18.19
CA PRO A 233 -3.65 -10.79 -18.89
C PRO A 233 -3.61 -12.18 -19.54
N ARG A 234 -3.24 -12.25 -20.82
CA ARG A 234 -3.16 -13.53 -21.57
C ARG A 234 -1.74 -14.04 -21.78
N ASN A 235 -0.77 -13.14 -21.79
CA ASN A 235 0.64 -13.47 -21.94
C ASN A 235 1.41 -12.86 -20.77
N LEU A 236 2.17 -13.70 -20.06
CA LEU A 236 2.99 -13.29 -18.94
C LEU A 236 4.43 -13.77 -19.17
N PHE A 237 5.36 -12.84 -19.27
CA PHE A 237 6.80 -13.16 -19.31
C PHE A 237 7.36 -13.12 -17.89
N VAL A 238 8.00 -14.22 -17.47
CA VAL A 238 8.65 -14.32 -16.16
C VAL A 238 10.13 -14.58 -16.37
N TRP A 239 10.97 -13.61 -16.01
CA TRP A 239 12.43 -13.74 -16.05
C TRP A 239 13.04 -13.05 -14.83
N ARG A 240 14.18 -13.57 -14.36
CA ARG A 240 14.86 -13.07 -13.14
C ARG A 240 13.94 -13.01 -11.91
N SER A 241 12.92 -13.86 -11.89
CA SER A 241 11.87 -13.92 -10.87
C SER A 241 11.42 -15.37 -10.72
N THR A 242 11.14 -15.77 -9.48
CA THR A 242 10.51 -17.06 -9.16
C THR A 242 9.12 -16.76 -8.60
N LEU A 243 8.25 -16.17 -9.43
CA LEU A 243 6.92 -15.70 -9.01
C LEU A 243 6.11 -16.82 -8.33
N LEU A 244 6.04 -17.98 -8.99
CA LEU A 244 5.23 -19.12 -8.52
C LEU A 244 5.90 -19.94 -7.38
N GLY A 245 7.12 -19.61 -6.97
CA GLY A 245 7.84 -20.36 -5.93
C GLY A 245 8.45 -19.51 -4.81
N SER A 246 8.25 -18.19 -4.84
CA SER A 246 8.84 -17.28 -3.85
C SER A 246 7.98 -16.05 -3.60
N SER A 247 7.82 -15.17 -4.59
CA SER A 247 7.21 -13.86 -4.34
C SER A 247 5.68 -13.84 -4.43
N GLY A 248 5.06 -14.85 -5.04
CA GLY A 248 3.62 -14.98 -5.21
C GLY A 248 2.89 -15.31 -3.91
N LYS A 249 2.33 -14.29 -3.27
CA LYS A 249 1.44 -14.46 -2.11
C LYS A 249 0.12 -15.03 -2.64
N GLY A 250 -0.46 -15.98 -1.91
CA GLY A 250 -1.65 -16.68 -2.39
C GLY A 250 -1.34 -17.64 -3.54
N HIS A 251 -0.33 -18.49 -3.37
CA HIS A 251 0.15 -19.44 -4.39
C HIS A 251 -0.98 -20.24 -5.05
N GLU A 252 -1.86 -20.85 -4.25
CA GLU A 252 -2.97 -21.66 -4.75
C GLU A 252 -3.98 -20.85 -5.59
N TYR A 253 -4.15 -19.55 -5.31
CA TYR A 253 -4.97 -18.67 -6.13
C TYR A 253 -4.33 -18.37 -7.48
N LEU A 254 -3.00 -18.21 -7.53
CA LEU A 254 -2.27 -18.08 -8.80
C LEU A 254 -2.43 -19.35 -9.65
N LEU A 255 -2.30 -20.53 -9.04
CA LEU A 255 -2.51 -21.81 -9.72
C LEU A 255 -3.93 -21.93 -10.31
N LYS A 256 -4.95 -21.67 -9.49
CA LYS A 256 -6.34 -21.79 -9.93
C LYS A 256 -6.75 -20.77 -10.99
N TYR A 257 -6.49 -19.49 -10.74
CA TYR A 257 -7.10 -18.40 -11.52
C TYR A 257 -6.21 -17.90 -12.67
N LEU A 258 -4.89 -18.01 -12.56
CA LEU A 258 -3.99 -17.64 -13.66
C LEU A 258 -3.59 -18.83 -14.53
N LEU A 259 -3.33 -20.00 -13.92
CA LEU A 259 -2.84 -21.17 -14.64
C LEU A 259 -3.95 -22.15 -15.03
N GLY A 260 -5.07 -22.16 -14.29
CA GLY A 260 -6.16 -23.11 -14.52
C GLY A 260 -5.80 -24.55 -14.15
N THR A 261 -4.87 -24.75 -13.19
CA THR A 261 -4.48 -26.07 -12.69
C THR A 261 -5.23 -26.43 -11.40
N ASP A 262 -5.03 -27.65 -10.91
CA ASP A 262 -5.43 -28.02 -9.55
C ASP A 262 -4.85 -27.04 -8.52
N SER A 263 -5.59 -26.85 -7.42
CA SER A 263 -5.22 -25.94 -6.33
C SER A 263 -5.66 -26.49 -4.98
N GLY A 264 -4.90 -26.16 -3.94
CA GLY A 264 -5.17 -26.53 -2.55
C GLY A 264 -6.05 -25.54 -1.78
N ILE A 265 -6.81 -24.65 -2.44
CA ILE A 265 -7.70 -23.69 -1.76
C ILE A 265 -8.76 -24.44 -0.95
N GLN A 266 -8.78 -24.22 0.37
CA GLN A 266 -9.74 -24.84 1.30
C GLN A 266 -10.93 -23.93 1.60
N GLY A 267 -10.73 -22.62 1.53
CA GLY A 267 -11.75 -21.63 1.85
C GLY A 267 -12.79 -21.49 0.75
N GLU A 268 -13.96 -21.03 1.15
CA GLU A 268 -15.05 -20.66 0.25
C GLU A 268 -14.92 -19.21 -0.23
N ALA A 269 -15.37 -18.94 -1.46
CA ALA A 269 -15.39 -17.59 -2.01
C ALA A 269 -16.62 -16.83 -1.51
N LEU A 270 -16.56 -15.51 -1.46
CA LEU A 270 -17.61 -14.65 -0.88
C LEU A 270 -19.03 -15.01 -1.36
N GLY A 271 -19.25 -15.30 -2.64
CA GLY A 271 -20.58 -15.63 -3.16
C GLY A 271 -21.14 -17.02 -2.81
N SER A 272 -20.42 -17.88 -2.09
CA SER A 272 -20.99 -19.06 -1.42
C SER A 272 -21.33 -18.80 0.07
N SER A 273 -21.07 -17.58 0.56
CA SER A 273 -21.38 -17.11 1.91
C SER A 273 -22.21 -15.81 1.88
N GLU A 274 -22.76 -15.35 3.01
CA GLU A 274 -23.50 -14.07 3.10
C GLU A 274 -22.58 -12.83 3.10
N GLY A 275 -21.41 -12.91 2.48
CA GLY A 275 -20.41 -11.83 2.46
C GLY A 275 -20.81 -10.62 1.61
N ILE A 276 -20.27 -9.45 1.94
CA ILE A 276 -20.46 -8.21 1.16
C ILE A 276 -19.79 -8.39 -0.21
N LYS A 277 -20.61 -8.43 -1.26
CA LYS A 277 -20.13 -8.39 -2.65
C LYS A 277 -19.58 -6.99 -2.99
N PRO A 278 -18.61 -6.88 -3.90
CA PRO A 278 -18.13 -5.58 -4.38
C PRO A 278 -19.27 -4.75 -4.99
N GLU A 279 -19.15 -3.43 -4.87
CA GLU A 279 -20.05 -2.43 -5.44
C GLU A 279 -19.55 -1.93 -6.82
N GLU A 280 -18.25 -2.04 -7.10
CA GLU A 280 -17.59 -1.47 -8.29
C GLU A 280 -17.10 -2.54 -9.27
N VAL A 281 -17.11 -3.82 -8.86
CA VAL A 281 -16.65 -4.96 -9.64
C VAL A 281 -17.79 -5.94 -9.85
N GLU A 282 -17.96 -6.42 -11.08
CA GLU A 282 -19.00 -7.42 -11.40
C GLU A 282 -18.71 -8.77 -10.72
N TRP A 283 -19.76 -9.41 -10.22
CA TRP A 283 -19.74 -10.72 -9.55
C TRP A 283 -20.61 -11.75 -10.25
#